data_AF-A0AA89BCQ6-F1
#
_entry.id   AF-A0AA89BCQ6-F1
#
_cell.length_a   1.000
_cell.length_b   1.000
_cell.length_c   1.000
_cell.angle_alpha   90.00
_cell.angle_beta   90.00
_cell.angle_gamma   90.00
#
_symmetry.space_group_name_H-M   'P 1'
#
loop_
_entity.id
_entity.type
_entity.pdbx_description
1 polymer ?
#
loop_
_entity_poly.entity_id
_entity_poly.type
_entity_poly.pdbx_seq_one_letter_code
_entity_poly.pdbx_strand_id
1 'polypeptide(L)'
;MAAQHQESGSRHHTYCRKQKSLGLLCSNFLSLYDRDGIETVGLDDAATRLGVERRRIYDIVNVLESIGVLARKAKNRYTWRGLAAIPRALDQLKREGLRDNCGGTSYLK
;
A
#
# COMPACT_ATOMS: atom_id res chain seq x y z
N MET A 1 12.12 -49.99 -21.21
CA MET A 1 11.83 -49.46 -19.86
C MET A 1 11.47 -47.99 -20.00
N ALA A 2 10.44 -47.57 -19.26
CA ALA A 2 9.88 -46.22 -19.00
C ALA A 2 10.58 -45.00 -19.65
N ALA A 3 9.87 -44.19 -20.46
CA ALA A 3 9.15 -42.96 -20.05
C ALA A 3 10.07 -41.96 -19.35
N GLN A 4 10.21 -40.70 -19.81
CA GLN A 4 9.16 -39.70 -19.69
C GLN A 4 9.20 -38.62 -20.78
N HIS A 5 7.97 -38.22 -21.11
CA HIS A 5 7.52 -37.07 -21.88
C HIS A 5 7.69 -35.76 -21.07
N GLN A 6 7.34 -34.64 -21.72
CA GLN A 6 6.87 -33.36 -21.17
C GLN A 6 7.81 -32.17 -21.32
N GLU A 7 7.35 -31.00 -21.74
CA GLU A 7 6.17 -30.57 -22.49
C GLU A 7 6.47 -29.10 -22.78
N SER A 8 6.16 -28.66 -24.00
CA SER A 8 6.41 -27.30 -24.46
C SER A 8 5.52 -26.32 -23.68
N GLY A 9 6.08 -25.71 -22.63
CA GLY A 9 5.41 -24.67 -21.85
C GLY A 9 5.34 -23.37 -22.63
N SER A 10 4.30 -23.25 -23.45
CA SER A 10 3.87 -22.03 -24.13
C SER A 10 4.07 -20.81 -23.23
N ARG A 11 5.05 -19.97 -23.57
CA ARG A 11 5.23 -18.64 -22.99
C ARG A 11 4.07 -17.78 -23.47
N HIS A 12 2.91 -18.00 -22.87
CA HIS A 12 1.80 -17.08 -22.95
C HIS A 12 2.28 -15.76 -22.37
N HIS A 13 2.80 -14.91 -23.27
CA HIS A 13 2.94 -13.49 -23.06
C HIS A 13 1.52 -12.90 -23.07
N THR A 14 0.70 -13.36 -22.12
CA THR A 14 -0.55 -12.73 -21.77
C THR A 14 -0.13 -11.35 -21.32
N TYR A 15 -0.46 -10.33 -22.10
CA TYR A 15 -0.47 -8.95 -21.67
C TYR A 15 -1.37 -8.88 -20.42
N CYS A 16 -0.76 -9.15 -19.28
CA CYS A 16 -1.43 -9.28 -18.01
C CYS A 16 -1.58 -7.87 -17.51
N ARG A 17 -2.83 -7.40 -17.40
CA ARG A 17 -3.22 -6.12 -16.76
C ARG A 17 -2.47 -5.85 -15.43
N LYS A 18 -1.98 -6.92 -14.79
CA LYS A 18 -1.11 -6.95 -13.59
C LYS A 18 0.23 -6.23 -13.73
N GLN A 19 0.85 -6.16 -14.91
CA GLN A 19 2.21 -5.60 -15.09
C GLN A 19 2.31 -4.07 -14.95
N LYS A 20 1.19 -3.35 -14.98
CA LYS A 20 1.10 -1.91 -14.64
C LYS A 20 0.10 -1.63 -13.53
N SER A 21 -0.27 -2.68 -12.78
CA SER A 21 -1.29 -2.54 -11.73
C SER A 21 -0.76 -1.73 -10.56
N LEU A 22 -1.68 -1.05 -9.87
CA LEU A 22 -1.37 -0.37 -8.62
C LEU A 22 -0.73 -1.33 -7.60
N GLY A 23 -1.16 -2.61 -7.60
CA GLY A 23 -0.56 -3.63 -6.75
C GLY A 23 0.93 -3.82 -7.00
N LEU A 24 1.38 -3.87 -8.27
CA LEU A 24 2.80 -3.96 -8.60
C LEU A 24 3.56 -2.70 -8.17
N LEU A 25 2.96 -1.53 -8.37
CA LEU A 25 3.56 -0.27 -7.92
C LEU A 25 3.69 -0.22 -6.40
N CYS A 26 2.68 -0.69 -5.67
CA CYS A 26 2.74 -0.84 -4.23
C CYS A 26 3.85 -1.83 -3.82
N SER A 27 3.95 -3.01 -4.43
CA SER A 27 5.02 -3.97 -4.13
C SER A 27 6.41 -3.40 -4.37
N ASN A 28 6.61 -2.68 -5.48
CA ASN A 28 7.88 -2.02 -5.78
C ASN A 28 8.18 -0.89 -4.78
N PHE A 29 7.16 -0.11 -4.41
CA PHE A 29 7.29 0.92 -3.37
C PHE A 29 7.70 0.29 -2.04
N LEU A 30 7.02 -0.77 -1.61
CA LEU A 30 7.37 -1.51 -0.39
C LEU A 30 8.81 -2.01 -0.48
N SER A 31 9.24 -2.65 -1.56
CA SER A 31 10.62 -3.13 -1.73
C SER A 31 11.69 -2.02 -1.59
N LEU A 32 11.36 -0.78 -1.98
CA LEU A 32 12.25 0.37 -1.82
C LEU A 32 12.32 0.87 -0.36
N TYR A 33 11.22 0.79 0.38
CA TYR A 33 11.05 1.40 1.71
C TYR A 33 11.06 0.41 2.87
N ASP A 34 10.90 -0.88 2.63
CA ASP A 34 10.94 -1.99 3.60
C ASP A 34 12.39 -2.35 4.01
N ARG A 35 13.31 -1.38 3.92
CA ARG A 35 14.68 -1.51 4.37
C ARG A 35 14.86 -0.79 5.71
N ASP A 36 15.59 -1.42 6.61
CA ASP A 36 15.97 -0.82 7.89
C ASP A 36 16.70 0.52 7.66
N GLY A 37 16.19 1.58 8.28
CA GLY A 37 16.78 2.93 8.24
C GLY A 37 16.04 3.98 7.42
N ILE A 38 14.92 3.65 6.76
CA ILE A 38 14.11 4.67 6.06
C ILE A 38 12.97 5.16 6.96
N GLU A 39 13.12 6.37 7.50
CA GLU A 39 12.09 7.00 8.36
C GLU A 39 11.16 7.95 7.59
N THR A 40 11.59 8.43 6.42
CA THR A 40 10.82 9.41 5.63
C THR A 40 10.78 9.09 4.15
N VAL A 41 9.60 9.24 3.56
CA VAL A 41 9.31 9.01 2.14
C VAL A 41 9.00 10.34 1.47
N GLY A 42 9.74 10.69 0.41
CA GLY A 42 9.44 11.83 -0.45
C GLY A 42 8.55 11.42 -1.62
N LEU A 43 7.46 12.16 -1.88
CA LEU A 43 6.55 11.88 -3.00
C LEU A 43 7.26 11.99 -4.36
N ASP A 44 8.06 13.04 -4.54
CA ASP A 44 8.79 13.30 -5.77
C ASP A 44 9.91 12.27 -6.00
N ASP A 45 10.68 11.96 -4.95
CA ASP A 45 11.73 10.93 -5.01
C ASP A 45 11.14 9.54 -5.30
N ALA A 46 10.02 9.19 -4.67
CA ALA A 46 9.31 7.95 -4.97
C ALA A 46 8.82 7.91 -6.44
N ALA A 47 8.28 9.01 -6.97
CA ALA A 47 7.86 9.08 -8.38
C ALA A 47 9.03 8.80 -9.33
N THR A 48 10.19 9.42 -9.07
CA THR A 48 11.40 9.23 -9.87
C THR A 48 11.95 7.82 -9.75
N ARG A 49 12.02 7.25 -8.54
CA ARG A 49 12.53 5.87 -8.32
C ARG A 49 11.65 4.80 -8.92
N LEU A 50 10.33 4.95 -8.84
CA LEU A 50 9.38 4.02 -9.46
C LEU A 50 9.19 4.28 -10.96
N GLY A 51 9.65 5.42 -11.48
CA GLY A 51 9.45 5.82 -12.88
C GLY A 51 7.97 5.97 -13.26
N VAL A 52 7.14 6.45 -12.32
CA VAL A 52 5.69 6.60 -12.51
C VAL A 52 5.23 8.03 -12.39
N GLU A 53 4.09 8.32 -13.00
CA GLU A 53 3.43 9.61 -12.87
C GLU A 53 3.05 9.90 -11.42
N ARG A 54 3.12 11.17 -11.04
CA ARG A 54 2.78 11.66 -9.70
C ARG A 54 1.37 11.23 -9.25
N ARG A 55 0.44 11.08 -10.19
CA ARG A 55 -0.92 10.57 -9.94
C ARG A 55 -0.94 9.18 -9.30
N ARG A 56 0.00 8.29 -9.68
CA ARG A 56 0.10 6.93 -9.14
C ARG A 56 0.69 6.90 -7.74
N ILE A 57 1.62 7.81 -7.43
CA ILE A 57 2.17 7.92 -6.07
C ILE A 57 1.07 8.30 -5.08
N TYR A 58 0.14 9.19 -5.45
CA TYR A 58 -1.01 9.50 -4.59
C TYR A 58 -1.91 8.29 -4.35
N ASP A 59 -2.15 7.46 -5.37
CA ASP A 59 -2.93 6.23 -5.18
C ASP A 59 -2.27 5.31 -4.13
N ILE A 60 -0.95 5.12 -4.22
CA ILE A 60 -0.17 4.28 -3.27
C ILE A 60 -0.22 4.88 -1.87
N VAL A 61 0.02 6.18 -1.75
CA VAL A 61 0.12 6.87 -0.47
C VAL A 61 -1.21 6.91 0.25
N ASN A 62 -2.32 7.17 -0.47
CA ASN A 62 -3.66 7.15 0.12
C ASN A 62 -4.01 5.76 0.68
N VAL A 63 -3.60 4.69 -0.01
CA VAL A 63 -3.80 3.32 0.47
C VAL A 63 -2.93 3.01 1.69
N LEU A 64 -1.65 3.38 1.67
CA LEU A 64 -0.76 3.12 2.80
C LEU A 64 -1.06 4.01 4.02
N GLU A 65 -1.61 5.20 3.79
CA GLU A 65 -2.10 6.11 4.84
C GLU A 65 -3.36 5.56 5.49
N SER A 66 -4.30 4.99 4.73
CA SER A 66 -5.53 4.41 5.29
C SER A 66 -5.28 3.17 6.15
N ILE A 67 -4.20 2.43 5.89
CA ILE A 67 -3.77 1.28 6.70
C ILE A 67 -2.86 1.73 7.87
N GLY A 68 -2.47 3.01 7.90
CA GLY A 68 -1.60 3.58 8.96
C GLY A 68 -0.12 3.23 8.83
N VAL A 69 0.31 2.71 7.68
CA VAL A 69 1.73 2.39 7.38
C VAL A 69 2.52 3.67 7.05
N LEU A 70 1.87 4.63 6.40
CA LEU A 70 2.39 5.98 6.17
C LEU A 70 1.64 7.00 7.01
N ALA A 71 2.34 8.05 7.44
CA ALA A 71 1.70 9.22 8.03
C ALA A 71 2.23 10.50 7.40
N ARG A 72 1.35 11.44 7.11
CA ARG A 72 1.72 12.73 6.56
C ARG A 72 2.58 13.53 7.55
N LYS A 73 3.79 13.93 7.13
CA LYS A 73 4.71 14.76 7.94
C LYS A 73 4.75 16.20 7.44
N ALA A 74 4.82 16.41 6.13
CA ALA A 74 4.85 17.73 5.50
C ALA A 74 4.35 17.67 4.04
N LYS A 75 4.26 18.82 3.36
CA LYS A 75 4.02 18.84 1.91
C LYS A 75 5.13 18.05 1.20
N ASN A 76 4.74 17.10 0.35
CA ASN A 76 5.66 16.19 -0.36
C ASN A 76 6.47 15.22 0.52
N ARG A 77 6.17 15.09 1.82
CA ARG A 77 6.93 14.24 2.74
C ARG A 77 6.04 13.46 3.70
N TYR A 78 6.29 12.16 3.78
CA TYR A 78 5.59 11.22 4.67
C TYR A 78 6.60 10.55 5.60
N THR A 79 6.13 10.11 6.76
CA THR A 79 6.87 9.26 7.68
C THR A 79 6.51 7.82 7.40
N TRP A 80 7.53 6.99 7.23
CA TRP A 80 7.39 5.54 7.15
C TRP A 80 7.28 4.98 8.58
N ARG A 81 6.12 4.41 8.93
CA ARG A 81 5.90 3.76 10.23
C ARG A 81 6.14 2.25 10.20
N GLY A 82 6.24 1.69 9.00
CA GLY A 82 6.39 0.25 8.77
C GLY A 82 5.10 -0.55 8.98
N LEU A 83 5.16 -1.83 8.64
CA LEU A 83 4.01 -2.75 8.71
C LEU A 83 3.57 -3.04 10.16
N ALA A 84 4.42 -2.79 11.15
CA ALA A 84 4.07 -2.91 12.57
C ALA A 84 2.99 -1.91 13.02
N ALA A 85 2.74 -0.85 12.24
CA ALA A 85 1.68 0.11 12.52
C ALA A 85 0.28 -0.41 12.16
N ILE A 86 0.18 -1.41 11.28
CA ILE A 86 -1.10 -1.99 10.82
C ILE A 86 -1.98 -2.48 11.98
N PRO A 87 -1.51 -3.37 12.88
CA PRO A 87 -2.36 -3.84 13.98
C PRO A 87 -2.79 -2.69 14.90
N ARG A 88 -1.94 -1.67 15.11
CA ARG A 88 -2.30 -0.49 15.90
C ARG A 88 -3.37 0.36 15.24
N ALA A 89 -3.26 0.58 13.93
CA ALA A 89 -4.25 1.31 13.15
C ALA A 89 -5.60 0.56 13.11
N LEU A 90 -5.57 -0.76 12.96
CA LEU A 90 -6.77 -1.61 13.01
C LEU A 90 -7.43 -1.59 14.39
N ASP A 91 -6.66 -1.68 15.48
CA ASP A 91 -7.19 -1.57 16.85
C ASP A 91 -7.84 -0.21 17.09
N GLN A 92 -7.22 0.86 16.59
CA GLN A 92 -7.78 2.20 16.68
C GLN A 92 -9.09 2.32 15.89
N LEU A 93 -9.11 1.86 14.63
CA LEU A 93 -10.32 1.85 13.80
C LEU A 93 -11.44 1.03 14.45
N LYS A 94 -11.11 -0.12 15.05
CA LYS A 94 -12.07 -0.97 15.78
C LYS A 94 -12.67 -0.23 16.99
N ARG A 95 -11.86 0.51 17.75
CA ARG A 95 -12.35 1.33 18.87
C ARG A 95 -13.19 2.52 18.42
N GLU A 96 -12.83 3.16 17.32
CA GLU A 96 -13.57 4.29 16.75
C GLU A 96 -14.95 3.84 16.24
N GLY A 97 -15.01 2.74 15.47
CA GLY A 97 -16.29 2.17 15.02
C GLY A 97 -17.21 1.70 16.15
N LEU A 98 -16.65 1.35 17.31
CA LEU A 98 -17.42 1.02 18.52
C LEU A 98 -17.96 2.27 19.26
N ARG A 99 -17.31 3.44 19.12
CA ARG A 99 -17.79 4.70 19.73
C ARG A 99 -18.92 5.34 18.94
N ASP A 100 -18.94 5.18 17.62
CA ASP A 100 -20.02 5.72 16.78
C ASP A 100 -21.38 5.03 17.01
N ASN A 101 -21.38 3.84 17.64
CA ASN A 101 -22.61 3.16 18.05
C ASN A 101 -23.21 3.71 19.38
N CYS A 102 -22.61 4.75 19.99
CA CYS A 102 -23.07 5.32 21.26
C CYS A 102 -23.73 6.72 21.14
N GLY A 103 -23.81 7.30 19.94
CA GLY A 103 -24.32 8.67 19.73
C GLY A 103 -25.76 8.76 19.21
N GLY A 104 -26.45 7.63 19.06
CA GLY A 104 -27.64 7.52 18.22
C GLY A 104 -29.01 7.76 18.87
N THR A 105 -29.19 8.44 20.00
CA THR A 105 -30.53 8.82 20.49
C THR A 105 -30.53 10.02 21.46
N SER A 106 -30.34 11.26 21.00
CA SER A 106 -30.77 12.43 21.80
C SER A 106 -30.72 13.74 21.00
N TYR A 107 -31.54 13.87 19.97
CA TYR A 107 -31.98 15.18 19.45
C TYR A 107 -33.46 15.11 19.10
N LEU A 108 -34.30 15.16 20.14
CA LEU A 108 -35.71 15.49 20.08
C LEU A 108 -36.04 16.33 21.32
N LYS A 109 -35.93 17.65 21.18
CA LYS A 109 -36.72 18.61 21.95
C LYS A 109 -36.84 19.91 21.16
#